data_AF-A0A2D7Z8B0-F1
#
_entry.id   AF-A0A2D7Z8B0-F1
#
_cell.length_a   1.000
_cell.length_b   1.000
_cell.length_c   1.000
_cell.angle_alpha   90.00
_cell.angle_beta   90.00
_cell.angle_gamma   90.00
#
_symmetry.space_group_name_H-M   'P 1'
#
loop_
_entity.id
_entity.type
_entity.pdbx_description
1 polymer ?
#
loop_
_entity_poly.entity_id
_entity_poly.type
_entity_poly.pdbx_seq_one_letter_code
_entity_poly.pdbx_strand_id
1 'polypeptide(L)'
;MGIMADSSTSFRLAGRNLVLSDDELDVSEHPMTFKRGEIERFRSRVVRTFPPLFGLDVRIVPEEGIARWMRVADSPYQKEVLDVMEDLAATCEVALEEHTGRGVEADEHGMSVIEQVKVFPERWPRATRPEETQAVLVDSISGLHVTLPSKMNVAAKGGLLLTLAATIALSGVFGLISGSTNDNLLQLLPLLIVTISWVLAGVAIWGIGVTIIAFTTGIFDHRHSILIGSLFVQVRPRFLNVFPSRPRQYPIGSFRDLDVTSKGGMTLLLGNQRISCELFAADSRWVVSEIARIISGGILEEE
;
A
#
# COMPACT_ATOMS: atom_id res chain seq x y z
N MET A 1 1.19 55.88 4.96
CA MET A 1 0.17 54.87 5.24
C MET A 1 0.15 53.92 4.07
N GLY A 2 0.95 52.85 4.13
CA GLY A 2 0.93 51.79 3.13
C GLY A 2 -0.20 50.85 3.47
N ILE A 3 -1.11 50.64 2.54
CA ILE A 3 -2.16 49.64 2.63
C ILE A 3 -1.44 48.29 2.52
N MET A 4 -1.25 47.57 3.63
CA MET A 4 -0.94 46.14 3.59
C MET A 4 -2.16 45.48 2.97
N ALA A 5 -2.00 44.93 1.77
CA ALA A 5 -2.99 44.03 1.21
C ALA A 5 -2.91 42.74 2.03
N ASP A 6 -3.99 42.37 2.72
CA ASP A 6 -4.15 41.02 3.28
C ASP A 6 -3.93 40.01 2.15
N SER A 7 -2.83 39.25 2.20
CA SER A 7 -2.56 38.15 1.26
C SER A 7 -3.40 36.94 1.63
N SER A 8 -4.72 37.06 1.48
CA SER A 8 -5.62 35.91 1.60
C SER A 8 -5.57 35.06 0.33
N THR A 9 -5.28 33.76 0.48
CA THR A 9 -5.34 32.79 -0.61
C THR A 9 -6.61 31.95 -0.45
N SER A 10 -7.43 31.90 -1.49
CA SER A 10 -8.71 31.17 -1.47
C SER A 10 -8.62 29.90 -2.29
N PHE A 11 -9.00 28.77 -1.70
CA PHE A 11 -9.09 27.46 -2.34
C PHE A 11 -10.53 27.01 -2.43
N ARG A 12 -10.86 26.25 -3.47
CA ARG A 12 -12.22 25.74 -3.68
C ARG A 12 -12.24 24.22 -3.68
N LEU A 13 -12.98 23.62 -2.74
CA LEU A 13 -13.13 22.17 -2.65
C LEU A 13 -14.61 21.76 -2.60
N ALA A 14 -15.08 20.99 -3.59
CA ALA A 14 -16.48 20.53 -3.66
C ALA A 14 -17.53 21.66 -3.46
N GLY A 15 -17.25 22.85 -4.01
CA GLY A 15 -18.10 24.03 -3.88
C GLY A 15 -17.93 24.84 -2.59
N ARG A 16 -17.07 24.40 -1.66
CA ARG A 16 -16.69 25.13 -0.44
C ARG A 16 -15.49 26.02 -0.67
N ASN A 17 -15.45 27.16 0.01
CA ASN A 17 -14.29 28.06 0.00
C ASN A 17 -13.48 27.83 1.28
N LEU A 18 -12.20 27.53 1.13
CA LEU A 18 -11.21 27.55 2.19
C LEU A 18 -10.42 28.85 2.01
N VAL A 19 -10.33 29.67 3.04
CA VAL A 19 -9.60 30.94 2.97
C VAL A 19 -8.44 30.85 3.94
N LEU A 20 -7.23 30.86 3.40
CA LEU A 20 -6.01 30.94 4.19
C LEU A 20 -5.56 32.40 4.22
N SER A 21 -5.70 33.04 5.38
CA SER A 21 -5.06 34.33 5.67
C SER A 21 -3.63 34.09 6.17
N ASP A 22 -2.87 35.17 6.39
CA ASP A 22 -1.47 35.08 6.82
C ASP A 22 -1.28 34.19 8.07
N ASP A 23 -2.26 34.21 8.98
CA ASP A 23 -2.20 33.51 10.27
C ASP A 23 -3.25 32.41 10.46
N GLU A 24 -4.32 32.35 9.67
CA GLU A 24 -5.45 31.45 9.93
C GLU A 24 -6.01 30.76 8.66
N LEU A 25 -6.33 29.48 8.78
CA LEU A 25 -7.15 28.74 7.81
C LEU A 25 -8.62 28.79 8.26
N ASP A 26 -9.44 29.52 7.52
CA ASP A 26 -10.89 29.57 7.68
C ASP A 26 -11.59 28.59 6.72
N VAL A 27 -12.50 27.80 7.29
CA VAL A 27 -13.29 26.80 6.58
C VAL A 27 -14.74 27.25 6.68
N SER A 28 -15.30 27.77 5.59
CA SER A 28 -16.56 28.55 5.56
C SER A 28 -17.82 27.90 6.18
N GLU A 29 -17.78 26.62 6.55
CA GLU A 29 -18.89 25.87 7.20
C GLU A 29 -18.47 25.17 8.52
N HIS A 30 -17.27 25.41 9.05
CA HIS A 30 -16.85 24.96 10.37
C HIS A 30 -16.61 26.16 11.29
N PRO A 31 -17.08 26.13 12.55
CA PRO A 31 -16.87 27.22 13.50
C PRO A 31 -15.42 27.31 14.01
N MET A 32 -14.46 26.70 13.31
CA MET A 32 -13.09 26.57 13.75
C MET A 32 -12.14 27.13 12.69
N THR A 33 -11.49 28.23 13.05
CA THR A 33 -10.29 28.72 12.37
C THR A 33 -9.08 27.99 12.92
N PHE A 34 -8.12 27.64 12.06
CA PHE A 34 -6.88 26.99 12.47
C PHE A 34 -5.71 27.95 12.32
N LYS A 35 -4.97 28.20 13.40
CA LYS A 35 -3.76 29.00 13.29
C LYS A 35 -2.72 28.26 12.48
N ARG A 36 -2.10 28.94 11.51
CA ARG A 36 -1.07 28.37 10.62
C ARG A 36 0.08 27.71 11.40
N GLY A 37 0.53 28.34 12.49
CA GLY A 37 1.59 27.80 13.35
C GLY A 37 1.22 26.54 14.15
N GLU A 38 -0.07 26.20 14.26
CA GLU A 38 -0.54 24.98 14.93
C GLU A 38 -0.76 23.83 13.93
N ILE A 39 -0.68 24.10 12.62
CA ILE A 39 -0.84 23.09 11.57
C ILE A 39 0.48 22.33 11.44
N GLU A 40 0.47 21.02 11.71
CA GLU A 40 1.65 20.18 11.53
C GLU A 40 1.66 19.50 10.16
N ARG A 41 0.48 19.02 9.70
CA ARG A 41 0.33 18.19 8.49
C ARG A 41 -1.07 18.26 7.90
N PHE A 42 -1.20 17.95 6.63
CA PHE A 42 -2.48 17.64 6.00
C PHE A 42 -2.55 16.17 5.60
N ARG A 43 -3.77 15.62 5.55
CA ARG A 43 -4.02 14.26 5.10
C ARG A 43 -5.28 14.15 4.27
N SER A 44 -5.24 13.39 3.19
CA SER A 44 -6.48 12.96 2.55
C SER A 44 -7.05 11.71 3.25
N ARG A 45 -8.36 11.48 3.22
CA ARG A 45 -9.00 10.24 3.68
C ARG A 45 -10.06 9.66 2.75
N VAL A 46 -10.22 8.35 2.68
CA VAL A 46 -11.37 7.73 2.00
C VAL A 46 -12.47 7.50 3.03
N VAL A 47 -13.59 8.17 2.83
CA VAL A 47 -14.79 8.02 3.65
C VAL A 47 -15.59 6.84 3.08
N ARG A 48 -15.90 5.87 3.93
CA ARG A 48 -16.60 4.62 3.55
C ARG A 48 -18.10 4.86 3.34
N THR A 49 -18.45 5.70 2.37
CA THR A 49 -19.81 5.97 1.89
C THR A 49 -20.00 5.38 0.50
N PHE A 50 -21.24 5.27 0.02
CA PHE A 50 -21.55 4.94 -1.37
C PHE A 50 -22.42 6.05 -1.99
N PRO A 51 -21.94 6.79 -3.00
CA PRO A 51 -20.59 6.72 -3.59
C PRO A 51 -19.48 7.10 -2.58
N PRO A 52 -18.23 6.64 -2.80
CA PRO A 52 -17.11 6.97 -1.92
C PRO A 52 -16.83 8.47 -1.95
N LEU A 53 -16.57 9.05 -0.78
CA LEU A 53 -16.10 10.43 -0.66
C LEU A 53 -14.63 10.44 -0.23
N PHE A 54 -13.93 11.50 -0.62
CA PHE A 54 -12.55 11.76 -0.26
C PHE A 54 -12.53 12.97 0.67
N GLY A 55 -12.06 12.80 1.91
CA GLY A 55 -11.92 13.84 2.91
C GLY A 55 -10.53 14.47 2.88
N LEU A 56 -10.45 15.73 3.27
CA LEU A 56 -9.24 16.44 3.68
C LEU A 56 -9.30 16.58 5.20
N ASP A 57 -8.26 16.13 5.88
CA ASP A 57 -8.05 16.30 7.31
C ASP A 57 -6.78 17.13 7.54
N VAL A 58 -6.74 17.91 8.61
CA VAL A 58 -5.59 18.66 9.08
C VAL A 58 -5.16 18.14 10.45
N ARG A 59 -3.86 18.00 10.68
CA ARG A 59 -3.30 17.67 11.98
C ARG A 59 -2.90 18.94 12.69
N ILE A 60 -3.49 19.16 13.85
CA ILE A 60 -3.26 20.35 14.67
C ILE A 60 -2.54 19.93 15.94
N VAL A 61 -1.47 20.65 16.27
CA VAL A 61 -0.69 20.50 17.50
C VAL A 61 -0.76 21.82 18.25
N PRO A 62 -1.69 21.98 19.21
CA PRO A 62 -1.76 23.18 20.03
C PRO A 62 -0.53 23.28 20.94
N GLU A 63 -0.10 24.50 21.29
CA GLU A 63 1.05 24.75 22.19
C GLU A 63 0.91 24.02 23.55
N GLU A 64 -0.33 23.88 24.04
CA GLU A 64 -0.66 23.13 25.26
C GLU A 64 -1.72 22.05 25.00
N GLY A 65 -1.45 21.11 24.09
CA GLY A 65 -2.46 20.11 23.73
C GLY A 65 -1.96 18.81 23.11
N ILE A 66 -2.90 17.88 22.96
CA ILE A 66 -2.68 16.62 22.24
C ILE A 66 -2.91 16.85 20.76
N ALA A 67 -1.97 16.40 19.93
CA ALA A 67 -2.09 16.42 18.47
C ALA A 67 -3.38 15.71 18.01
N ARG A 68 -4.20 16.37 17.20
CA ARG A 68 -5.48 15.83 16.73
C ARG A 68 -5.68 16.02 15.24
N TRP A 69 -6.31 15.03 14.61
CA TRP A 69 -6.79 15.13 13.24
C TRP A 69 -8.18 15.74 13.22
N MET A 70 -8.36 16.78 12.42
CA MET A 70 -9.62 17.49 12.27
C MET A 70 -10.02 17.48 10.81
N ARG A 71 -11.30 17.22 10.54
CA ARG A 71 -11.83 17.18 9.17
C ARG A 71 -12.00 18.61 8.68
N VAL A 72 -11.49 18.89 7.48
CA VAL A 72 -11.60 20.17 6.79
C VAL A 72 -12.80 20.11 5.83
N ALA A 73 -12.77 19.20 4.86
CA ALA A 73 -13.81 19.11 3.85
C ALA A 73 -13.81 17.74 3.18
N ASP A 74 -14.88 17.41 2.46
CA ASP A 74 -14.97 16.19 1.66
C ASP A 74 -15.40 16.51 0.23
N SER A 75 -14.84 15.81 -0.75
CA SER A 75 -15.22 15.88 -2.16
C SER A 75 -15.54 14.48 -2.72
N PRO A 76 -16.51 14.34 -3.63
CA PRO A 76 -16.67 13.12 -4.42
C PRO A 76 -15.50 12.88 -5.39
N TYR A 77 -14.67 13.90 -5.65
CA TYR A 77 -13.54 13.81 -6.57
C TYR A 77 -12.22 13.81 -5.81
N GLN A 78 -11.49 12.69 -5.86
CA GLN A 78 -10.19 12.55 -5.18
C GLN A 78 -9.20 13.63 -5.61
N LYS A 79 -9.15 13.94 -6.91
CA LYS A 79 -8.20 14.89 -7.47
C LYS A 79 -8.33 16.28 -6.84
N GLU A 80 -9.56 16.78 -6.68
CA GLU A 80 -9.79 18.09 -6.08
C GLU A 80 -9.25 18.16 -4.65
N VAL A 81 -9.39 17.07 -3.88
CA VAL A 81 -8.88 16.99 -2.50
C VAL A 81 -7.36 17.06 -2.49
N LEU A 82 -6.70 16.38 -3.42
CA LEU A 82 -5.24 16.34 -3.51
C LEU A 82 -4.69 17.71 -3.94
N ASP A 83 -5.21 18.26 -5.04
CA ASP A 83 -4.79 19.58 -5.56
C ASP A 83 -4.89 20.66 -4.46
N VAL A 84 -6.02 20.71 -3.72
CA VAL A 84 -6.21 21.67 -2.62
C VAL A 84 -5.33 21.37 -1.41
N MET A 85 -5.10 20.09 -1.10
CA MET A 85 -4.25 19.68 0.02
C MET A 85 -2.78 20.05 -0.23
N GLU A 86 -2.30 19.85 -1.46
CA GLU A 86 -0.96 20.23 -1.91
C GLU A 86 -0.76 21.74 -1.80
N ASP A 87 -1.68 22.52 -2.38
CA ASP A 87 -1.62 23.98 -2.31
C ASP A 87 -1.61 24.49 -0.86
N LEU A 88 -2.46 23.91 0.00
CA LEU A 88 -2.51 24.26 1.42
C LEU A 88 -1.21 23.88 2.15
N ALA A 89 -0.64 22.72 1.85
CA ALA A 89 0.59 22.26 2.49
C ALA A 89 1.81 23.08 2.04
N ALA A 90 1.90 23.40 0.75
CA ALA A 90 2.91 24.28 0.20
C ALA A 90 2.81 25.68 0.81
N THR A 91 1.58 26.22 0.92
CA THR A 91 1.37 27.54 1.52
C THR A 91 1.69 27.52 3.01
N CYS A 92 1.34 26.46 3.74
CA CYS A 92 1.64 26.35 5.17
C CYS A 92 3.07 25.91 5.49
N GLU A 93 3.85 25.47 4.49
CA GLU A 93 5.19 24.85 4.65
C GLU A 93 5.18 23.60 5.55
N VAL A 94 4.14 22.77 5.42
CA VAL A 94 3.91 21.60 6.28
C VAL A 94 3.90 20.30 5.47
N ALA A 95 4.13 19.18 6.15
CA ALA A 95 4.20 17.87 5.48
C ALA A 95 2.81 17.34 5.07
N LEU A 96 2.79 16.58 3.97
CA LEU A 96 1.61 15.88 3.45
C LEU A 96 1.56 14.42 3.94
N GLU A 97 0.36 13.91 4.22
CA GLU A 97 0.10 12.51 4.55
C GLU A 97 -1.13 12.03 3.77
N GLU A 98 -0.99 11.64 2.50
CA GLU A 98 -2.15 11.22 1.70
C GLU A 98 -2.82 9.93 2.17
N HIS A 99 -4.15 9.83 2.07
CA HIS A 99 -4.83 8.55 2.21
C HIS A 99 -4.34 7.60 1.13
N THR A 100 -4.07 6.39 1.58
CA THR A 100 -4.10 5.17 0.76
C THR A 100 -2.97 4.99 -0.24
N GLY A 101 -1.72 5.28 0.13
CA GLY A 101 -0.56 4.66 -0.55
C GLY A 101 -0.68 4.68 -2.07
N ARG A 102 -1.13 5.80 -2.64
CA ARG A 102 -0.86 6.24 -4.00
C ARG A 102 0.05 7.45 -3.72
N GLY A 103 1.25 7.50 -4.25
CA GLY A 103 1.56 7.24 -5.65
C GLY A 103 1.46 8.55 -6.39
N VAL A 104 2.30 9.50 -5.98
CA VAL A 104 2.66 10.64 -6.79
C VAL A 104 3.42 10.05 -7.97
N GLU A 105 2.68 9.65 -9.02
CA GLU A 105 3.28 9.13 -10.26
C GLU A 105 4.26 10.16 -10.85
N ALA A 106 3.98 11.43 -10.56
CA ALA A 106 4.81 12.58 -10.82
C ALA A 106 4.42 13.69 -9.83
N ASP A 107 5.38 14.46 -9.29
CA ASP A 107 5.05 15.61 -8.43
C ASP A 107 4.38 16.75 -9.20
N GLU A 108 4.12 17.86 -8.52
CA GLU A 108 3.58 19.11 -9.07
C GLU A 108 4.32 19.63 -10.31
N HIS A 109 5.55 19.17 -10.55
CA HIS A 109 6.39 19.53 -11.70
C HIS A 109 6.48 18.42 -12.76
N GLY A 110 5.77 17.31 -12.58
CA GLY A 110 5.83 16.16 -13.48
C GLY A 110 7.05 15.26 -13.24
N MET A 111 7.77 15.39 -12.12
CA MET A 111 8.94 14.57 -11.82
C MET A 111 8.53 13.24 -11.20
N SER A 112 8.99 12.14 -11.80
CA SER A 112 8.87 10.80 -11.24
C SER A 112 9.61 10.67 -9.91
N VAL A 113 9.25 9.69 -9.09
CA VAL A 113 9.93 9.41 -7.81
C VAL A 113 11.45 9.24 -7.99
N ILE A 114 11.89 8.62 -9.08
CA ILE A 114 13.32 8.46 -9.39
C ILE A 114 14.00 9.81 -9.63
N GLU A 115 13.34 10.73 -10.33
CA GLU A 115 13.86 12.08 -10.59
C GLU A 115 13.89 12.89 -9.30
N GLN A 116 12.83 12.84 -8.50
CA GLN A 116 12.78 13.51 -7.20
C GLN A 116 13.89 13.05 -6.26
N VAL A 117 14.13 11.73 -6.17
CA VAL A 117 15.21 11.17 -5.35
C VAL A 117 16.59 11.63 -5.84
N LYS A 118 16.77 11.83 -7.15
CA LYS A 118 18.04 12.31 -7.73
C LYS A 118 18.24 13.81 -7.57
N VAL A 119 17.18 14.60 -7.70
CA VAL A 119 17.24 16.08 -7.67
C VAL A 119 17.19 16.60 -6.22
N PHE A 120 16.40 15.97 -5.37
CA PHE A 120 16.14 16.38 -3.97
C PHE A 120 16.33 15.21 -2.99
N PRO A 121 17.52 14.61 -2.91
CA PRO A 121 17.79 13.47 -2.03
C PRO A 121 17.51 13.76 -0.55
N GLU A 122 17.61 15.02 -0.12
CA GLU A 122 17.33 15.47 1.25
C GLU A 122 15.88 15.23 1.72
N ARG A 123 14.94 15.02 0.79
CA ARG A 123 13.55 14.65 1.10
C ARG A 123 13.42 13.23 1.66
N TRP A 124 14.44 12.38 1.47
CA TRP A 124 14.54 11.04 2.04
C TRP A 124 15.68 10.97 3.07
N PRO A 125 15.50 11.58 4.27
CA PRO A 125 16.55 11.59 5.27
C PRO A 125 16.91 10.16 5.68
N ARG A 126 18.22 9.94 5.85
CA ARG A 126 18.74 8.63 6.24
C ARG A 126 18.20 8.22 7.60
N ALA A 127 17.56 7.05 7.66
CA ALA A 127 17.10 6.49 8.92
C ALA A 127 18.14 5.51 9.49
N THR A 128 18.25 5.45 10.82
CA THR A 128 19.12 4.51 11.52
C THR A 128 18.66 3.07 11.29
N ARG A 129 19.59 2.17 10.99
CA ARG A 129 19.33 0.75 10.86
C ARG A 129 18.80 0.17 12.19
N PRO A 130 17.65 -0.51 12.21
CA PRO A 130 17.18 -1.23 13.40
C PRO A 130 18.07 -2.45 13.70
N GLU A 131 18.28 -2.75 14.99
CA GLU A 131 19.11 -3.89 15.44
C GLU A 131 18.55 -5.24 14.93
N GLU A 132 17.23 -5.40 14.93
CA GLU A 132 16.55 -6.57 14.39
C GLU A 132 15.69 -6.17 13.20
N THR A 133 16.22 -6.35 11.98
CA THR A 133 15.47 -6.09 10.75
C THR A 133 15.08 -7.37 10.02
N GLN A 134 13.85 -7.42 9.52
CA GLN A 134 13.39 -8.52 8.64
C GLN A 134 13.70 -8.27 7.17
N ALA A 135 14.18 -7.08 6.82
CA ALA A 135 14.58 -6.74 5.46
C ALA A 135 16.05 -7.07 5.23
N VAL A 136 16.35 -7.69 4.08
CA VAL A 136 17.72 -8.01 3.68
C VAL A 136 18.05 -7.19 2.44
N LEU A 137 19.03 -6.29 2.58
CA LEU A 137 19.57 -5.47 1.50
C LEU A 137 20.99 -5.95 1.20
N VAL A 138 21.27 -6.27 -0.06
CA VAL A 138 22.57 -6.73 -0.53
C VAL A 138 22.94 -5.94 -1.77
N ASP A 139 24.08 -5.25 -1.74
CA ASP A 139 24.60 -4.60 -2.93
C ASP A 139 25.18 -5.64 -3.90
N SER A 140 25.05 -5.40 -5.19
CA SER A 140 25.66 -6.25 -6.21
C SER A 140 26.07 -5.43 -7.42
N ILE A 141 26.94 -6.01 -8.24
CA ILE A 141 27.37 -5.42 -9.52
C ILE A 141 26.16 -5.13 -10.43
N SER A 142 25.07 -5.89 -10.28
CA SER A 142 23.82 -5.70 -11.04
C SER A 142 22.83 -4.70 -10.41
N GLY A 143 23.14 -4.14 -9.23
CA GLY A 143 22.28 -3.25 -8.47
C GLY A 143 21.89 -3.81 -7.10
N LEU A 144 20.96 -3.12 -6.43
CA LEU A 144 20.53 -3.44 -5.07
C LEU A 144 19.54 -4.62 -5.07
N HIS A 145 19.86 -5.67 -4.33
CA HIS A 145 18.93 -6.74 -4.00
C HIS A 145 18.24 -6.46 -2.66
N VAL A 146 16.92 -6.28 -2.70
CA VAL A 146 16.06 -6.10 -1.54
C VAL A 146 15.16 -7.32 -1.37
N THR A 147 15.18 -7.95 -0.20
CA THR A 147 14.23 -9.02 0.13
C THR A 147 13.29 -8.51 1.22
N LEU A 148 11.99 -8.44 0.90
CA LEU A 148 10.98 -7.85 1.77
C LEU A 148 9.90 -8.86 2.18
N PRO A 149 9.43 -8.85 3.44
CA PRO A 149 8.27 -9.62 3.87
C PRO A 149 6.98 -9.00 3.33
N SER A 150 6.63 -9.30 2.08
CA SER A 150 5.41 -8.75 1.48
C SER A 150 4.13 -9.44 2.00
N LYS A 151 3.03 -8.69 2.09
CA LYS A 151 1.70 -9.18 2.45
C LYS A 151 1.13 -10.06 1.34
N MET A 152 0.48 -11.13 1.74
CA MET A 152 -0.41 -11.89 0.87
C MET A 152 -1.84 -11.36 1.05
N ASN A 153 -2.61 -11.28 -0.05
CA ASN A 153 -3.95 -10.73 -0.04
C ASN A 153 -4.88 -11.51 0.93
N VAL A 154 -5.42 -10.82 1.94
CA VAL A 154 -6.28 -11.42 2.98
C VAL A 154 -7.58 -11.97 2.38
N ALA A 155 -8.16 -11.29 1.41
CA ALA A 155 -9.35 -11.77 0.71
C ALA A 155 -9.04 -13.03 -0.11
N ALA A 156 -7.87 -13.11 -0.73
CA ALA A 156 -7.43 -14.30 -1.45
C ALA A 156 -7.19 -15.49 -0.49
N LYS A 157 -6.60 -15.26 0.70
CA LYS A 157 -6.47 -16.27 1.76
C LYS A 157 -7.83 -16.80 2.21
N GLY A 158 -8.76 -15.90 2.52
CA GLY A 158 -10.11 -16.26 2.96
C GLY A 158 -10.88 -17.03 1.89
N GLY A 159 -10.80 -16.59 0.64
CA GLY A 159 -11.40 -17.28 -0.50
C GLY A 159 -10.81 -18.67 -0.74
N LEU A 160 -9.50 -18.84 -0.57
CA LEU A 160 -8.85 -20.15 -0.69
C LEU A 160 -9.39 -21.15 0.35
N LEU A 161 -9.48 -20.74 1.62
CA LEU A 161 -10.03 -21.60 2.68
C LEU A 161 -11.51 -21.91 2.46
N LEU A 162 -12.30 -20.91 2.06
CA LEU A 162 -13.73 -21.08 1.79
C LEU A 162 -13.97 -22.05 0.62
N THR A 163 -13.24 -21.88 -0.47
CA THR A 163 -13.38 -22.76 -1.65
C THR A 163 -12.92 -24.18 -1.34
N LEU A 164 -11.85 -24.36 -0.57
CA LEU A 164 -11.43 -25.69 -0.10
C LEU A 164 -12.52 -26.35 0.76
N ALA A 165 -13.08 -25.63 1.73
CA ALA A 165 -14.13 -26.15 2.59
C ALA A 165 -15.39 -26.54 1.78
N ALA A 166 -15.78 -25.69 0.82
CA ALA A 166 -16.89 -25.97 -0.09
C ALA A 166 -16.61 -27.21 -0.96
N THR A 167 -15.40 -27.36 -1.49
CA THR A 167 -14.99 -28.56 -2.24
C THR A 167 -15.09 -29.82 -1.38
N ILE A 168 -14.55 -29.81 -0.15
CA ILE A 168 -14.63 -30.95 0.75
C ILE A 168 -16.09 -31.32 1.05
N ALA A 169 -16.93 -30.33 1.35
CA ALA A 169 -18.34 -30.55 1.65
C ALA A 169 -19.10 -31.15 0.45
N LEU A 170 -18.94 -30.54 -0.73
CA LEU A 170 -19.60 -31.01 -1.96
C LEU A 170 -19.13 -32.41 -2.36
N SER A 171 -17.82 -32.66 -2.35
CA SER A 171 -17.27 -33.98 -2.64
C SER A 171 -17.70 -35.04 -1.63
N GLY A 172 -17.85 -34.67 -0.36
CA GLY A 172 -18.41 -35.54 0.68
C GLY A 172 -19.87 -35.91 0.39
N VAL A 173 -20.71 -34.93 0.02
CA VAL A 173 -22.12 -35.17 -0.36
C VAL A 173 -22.20 -36.09 -1.59
N PHE A 174 -21.40 -35.83 -2.62
CA PHE A 174 -21.34 -36.70 -3.80
C PHE A 174 -20.88 -38.12 -3.46
N GLY A 175 -19.89 -38.24 -2.58
CA GLY A 175 -19.43 -39.52 -2.07
C GLY A 175 -20.52 -40.32 -1.34
N LEU A 176 -21.30 -39.64 -0.50
CA LEU A 176 -22.43 -40.25 0.22
C LEU A 176 -23.53 -40.70 -0.74
N ILE A 177 -23.93 -39.85 -1.71
CA ILE A 177 -24.94 -40.20 -2.72
C ILE A 177 -24.48 -41.38 -3.57
N SER A 178 -23.22 -41.37 -4.00
CA SER A 178 -22.65 -42.42 -4.86
C SER A 178 -22.45 -43.74 -4.11
N GLY A 179 -22.21 -43.69 -2.80
CA GLY A 179 -22.04 -44.88 -1.96
C GLY A 179 -23.36 -45.45 -1.42
N SER A 180 -24.44 -44.65 -1.36
CA SER A 180 -25.74 -45.06 -0.83
C SER A 180 -26.60 -45.86 -1.82
N THR A 181 -26.15 -46.07 -3.06
CA THR A 181 -26.86 -46.87 -4.06
C THR A 181 -26.72 -48.39 -3.85
N ASN A 182 -25.98 -48.83 -2.82
CA ASN A 182 -25.92 -50.21 -2.39
C ASN A 182 -26.83 -50.40 -1.15
N ASP A 183 -27.89 -51.19 -1.28
CA ASP A 183 -28.96 -51.39 -0.27
C ASP A 183 -28.52 -52.04 1.07
N ASN A 184 -27.23 -52.32 1.25
CA ASN A 184 -26.71 -52.99 2.45
C ASN A 184 -26.14 -51.98 3.47
N LEU A 185 -27.00 -51.54 4.40
CA LEU A 185 -26.68 -50.70 5.56
C LEU A 185 -25.53 -51.22 6.45
N LEU A 186 -25.17 -52.51 6.34
CA LEU A 186 -24.04 -53.14 7.05
C LEU A 186 -22.66 -52.85 6.43
N GLN A 187 -22.58 -52.15 5.29
CA GLN A 187 -21.33 -51.83 4.59
C GLN A 187 -20.83 -50.39 4.87
N LEU A 188 -20.72 -50.01 6.14
CA LEU A 188 -20.18 -48.71 6.55
C LEU A 188 -18.75 -48.47 6.06
N LEU A 189 -17.93 -49.53 6.00
CA LEU A 189 -16.53 -49.43 5.56
C LEU A 189 -16.42 -49.13 4.04
N PRO A 190 -17.10 -49.85 3.13
CA PRO A 190 -17.18 -49.47 1.72
C PRO A 190 -17.72 -48.06 1.46
N LEU A 191 -18.78 -47.65 2.17
CA LEU A 191 -19.34 -46.29 2.05
C LEU A 191 -18.31 -45.22 2.42
N LEU A 192 -17.56 -45.44 3.51
CA LEU A 192 -16.51 -44.54 3.96
C LEU A 192 -15.35 -44.46 2.95
N ILE A 193 -14.94 -45.60 2.37
CA ILE A 193 -13.89 -45.65 1.34
C ILE A 193 -14.31 -44.85 0.09
N VAL A 194 -15.53 -45.05 -0.39
CA VAL A 194 -16.06 -44.32 -1.56
C VAL A 194 -16.14 -42.83 -1.26
N THR A 195 -16.64 -42.46 -0.08
CA THR A 195 -16.78 -41.06 0.32
C THR A 195 -15.42 -40.36 0.42
N ILE A 196 -14.44 -40.99 1.08
CA ILE A 196 -13.08 -40.46 1.18
C ILE A 196 -12.44 -40.34 -0.20
N SER A 197 -12.64 -41.32 -1.08
CA SER A 197 -12.09 -41.29 -2.44
C SER A 197 -12.59 -40.08 -3.23
N TRP A 198 -13.89 -39.76 -3.12
CA TRP A 198 -14.47 -38.57 -3.74
C TRP A 198 -13.92 -37.27 -3.16
N VAL A 199 -13.76 -37.19 -1.82
CA VAL A 199 -13.15 -36.03 -1.16
C VAL A 199 -11.71 -35.84 -1.63
N LEU A 200 -10.90 -36.90 -1.68
CA LEU A 200 -9.52 -36.83 -2.15
C LEU A 200 -9.44 -36.40 -3.62
N ALA A 201 -10.28 -36.96 -4.48
CA ALA A 201 -10.35 -36.56 -5.89
C ALA A 201 -10.75 -35.08 -6.05
N GLY A 202 -11.76 -34.63 -5.29
CA GLY A 202 -12.20 -33.23 -5.29
C GLY A 202 -11.11 -32.27 -4.84
N VAL A 203 -10.42 -32.59 -3.73
CA VAL A 203 -9.29 -31.79 -3.22
C VAL A 203 -8.14 -31.75 -4.22
N ALA A 204 -7.83 -32.87 -4.88
CA ALA A 204 -6.79 -32.92 -5.92
C ALA A 204 -7.12 -32.02 -7.11
N ILE A 205 -8.36 -32.10 -7.64
CA ILE A 205 -8.83 -31.26 -8.75
C ILE A 205 -8.81 -29.78 -8.36
N TRP A 206 -9.31 -29.46 -7.16
CA TRP A 206 -9.28 -28.11 -6.61
C TRP A 206 -7.85 -27.59 -6.48
N GLY A 207 -6.92 -28.39 -5.96
CA GLY A 207 -5.52 -28.02 -5.80
C GLY A 207 -4.84 -27.69 -7.13
N ILE A 208 -5.11 -28.48 -8.17
CA ILE A 208 -4.63 -28.21 -9.54
C ILE A 208 -5.22 -26.88 -10.04
N GLY A 209 -6.53 -26.70 -9.92
CA GLY A 209 -7.21 -25.48 -10.39
C GLY A 209 -6.71 -24.21 -9.71
N VAL A 210 -6.59 -24.24 -8.37
CA VAL A 210 -6.04 -23.13 -7.59
C VAL A 210 -4.60 -22.85 -7.96
N THR A 211 -3.80 -23.87 -8.20
CA THR A 211 -2.39 -23.69 -8.62
C THR A 211 -2.32 -23.00 -9.98
N ILE A 212 -3.15 -23.39 -10.96
CA ILE A 212 -3.21 -22.74 -12.27
C ILE A 212 -3.66 -21.29 -12.15
N ILE A 213 -4.74 -21.02 -11.42
CA ILE A 213 -5.24 -19.66 -11.16
C ILE A 213 -4.16 -18.84 -10.46
N ALA A 214 -3.47 -19.41 -9.47
CA ALA A 214 -2.42 -18.74 -8.74
C ALA A 214 -1.25 -18.30 -9.62
N PHE A 215 -0.73 -19.20 -10.46
CA PHE A 215 0.39 -18.90 -11.36
C PHE A 215 0.01 -17.88 -12.44
N THR A 216 -1.24 -17.91 -12.90
CA THR A 216 -1.72 -16.99 -13.95
C THR A 216 -2.01 -15.60 -13.40
N THR A 217 -2.60 -15.50 -12.20
CA THR A 217 -3.06 -14.24 -11.63
C THR A 217 -2.07 -13.61 -10.64
N GLY A 218 -1.15 -14.40 -10.07
CA GLY A 218 -0.22 -13.95 -9.03
C GLY A 218 -0.87 -13.64 -7.68
N ILE A 219 -2.12 -14.06 -7.44
CA ILE A 219 -2.90 -13.65 -6.25
C ILE A 219 -2.31 -14.13 -4.91
N PHE A 220 -1.42 -15.13 -4.94
CA PHE A 220 -0.74 -15.70 -3.76
C PHE A 220 0.76 -15.40 -3.72
N ASP A 221 1.23 -14.54 -4.62
CA ASP A 221 2.63 -14.11 -4.64
C ASP A 221 2.92 -13.26 -3.40
N HIS A 222 3.92 -13.67 -2.62
CA HIS A 222 4.42 -12.90 -1.49
C HIS A 222 5.91 -13.15 -1.23
N ARG A 223 6.51 -12.40 -0.29
CA ARG A 223 7.97 -12.33 -0.06
C ARG A 223 8.75 -12.04 -1.35
N HIS A 224 8.48 -10.86 -1.89
CA HIS A 224 9.13 -10.40 -3.11
C HIS A 224 10.61 -10.10 -2.84
N SER A 225 11.47 -10.64 -3.71
CA SER A 225 12.84 -10.15 -3.87
C SER A 225 12.86 -9.17 -5.03
N ILE A 226 13.40 -7.98 -4.81
CA ILE A 226 13.41 -6.87 -5.75
C ILE A 226 14.87 -6.55 -6.05
N LEU A 227 15.25 -6.60 -7.32
CA LEU A 227 16.54 -6.13 -7.80
C LEU A 227 16.34 -4.77 -8.46
N ILE A 228 16.95 -3.74 -7.90
CA ILE A 228 16.92 -2.37 -8.41
C ILE A 228 18.26 -2.11 -9.11
N GLY A 229 18.25 -2.16 -10.43
CA GLY A 229 19.39 -1.78 -11.27
C GLY A 229 19.28 -0.34 -11.77
N SER A 230 20.29 0.12 -12.52
CA SER A 230 20.33 1.48 -13.06
C SER A 230 19.26 1.78 -14.13
N LEU A 231 18.82 0.74 -14.87
CA LEU A 231 17.89 0.87 -15.98
C LEU A 231 16.57 0.11 -15.78
N PHE A 232 16.52 -0.81 -14.82
CA PHE A 232 15.37 -1.68 -14.60
C PHE A 232 15.19 -2.04 -13.13
N VAL A 233 13.95 -2.40 -12.80
CA VAL A 233 13.59 -3.04 -11.53
C VAL A 233 13.05 -4.43 -11.83
N GLN A 234 13.66 -5.46 -11.26
CA GLN A 234 13.18 -6.84 -11.39
C GLN A 234 12.54 -7.29 -10.09
N VAL A 235 11.29 -7.73 -10.16
CA VAL A 235 10.53 -8.29 -9.05
C VAL A 235 10.46 -9.80 -9.19
N ARG A 236 10.91 -10.52 -8.17
CA ARG A 236 10.87 -11.98 -8.04
C ARG A 236 9.89 -12.34 -6.91
N PRO A 237 8.62 -12.65 -7.25
CA PRO A 237 7.69 -13.15 -6.26
C PRO A 237 7.99 -14.60 -5.85
N ARG A 238 7.50 -15.02 -4.69
CA ARG A 238 7.41 -16.44 -4.32
C ARG A 238 5.95 -16.85 -4.16
N PHE A 239 5.55 -17.88 -4.88
CA PHE A 239 4.26 -18.52 -4.71
C PHE A 239 4.24 -19.30 -3.38
N LEU A 240 3.29 -18.95 -2.51
CA LEU A 240 3.13 -19.54 -1.17
C LEU A 240 4.41 -19.53 -0.31
N ASN A 241 5.36 -18.62 -0.56
CA ASN A 241 6.70 -18.59 0.05
C ASN A 241 7.58 -19.83 -0.22
N VAL A 242 7.12 -20.79 -1.04
CA VAL A 242 7.85 -22.04 -1.31
C VAL A 242 8.45 -22.03 -2.71
N PHE A 243 7.68 -21.65 -3.71
CA PHE A 243 8.09 -21.79 -5.10
C PHE A 243 8.46 -20.43 -5.72
N PRO A 244 9.61 -20.31 -6.39
CA PRO A 244 9.94 -19.09 -7.11
C PRO A 244 8.95 -18.89 -8.26
N SER A 245 8.30 -17.73 -8.29
CA SER A 245 7.45 -17.32 -9.41
C SER A 245 8.30 -16.71 -10.53
N ARG A 246 7.75 -16.59 -11.74
CA ARG A 246 8.48 -15.97 -12.86
C ARG A 246 8.86 -14.53 -12.50
N PRO A 247 10.13 -14.13 -12.66
CA PRO A 247 10.53 -12.74 -12.46
C PRO A 247 9.80 -11.83 -13.44
N ARG A 248 9.37 -10.68 -12.96
CA ARG A 248 8.83 -9.59 -13.78
C ARG A 248 9.85 -8.47 -13.80
N GLN A 249 10.14 -7.93 -14.99
CA GLN A 249 11.06 -6.82 -15.15
C GLN A 249 10.29 -5.59 -15.60
N TYR A 250 10.57 -4.47 -14.94
CA TYR A 250 10.00 -3.17 -15.20
C TYR A 250 11.13 -2.21 -15.57
N PRO A 251 10.94 -1.29 -16.53
CA PRO A 251 11.90 -0.22 -16.73
C PRO A 251 11.93 0.67 -15.48
N ILE A 252 13.09 1.26 -15.17
CA ILE A 252 13.24 2.08 -13.95
C ILE A 252 12.24 3.25 -13.90
N GLY A 253 11.87 3.82 -15.04
CA GLY A 253 10.83 4.86 -15.13
C GLY A 253 9.40 4.38 -14.81
N SER A 254 9.18 3.07 -14.62
CA SER A 254 7.93 2.55 -14.07
C SER A 254 7.89 2.56 -12.54
N PHE A 255 8.96 2.98 -11.86
CA PHE A 255 8.99 3.15 -10.42
C PHE A 255 8.20 4.41 -10.04
N ARG A 256 6.96 4.22 -9.58
CA ARG A 256 5.97 5.28 -9.38
C ARG A 256 5.78 5.68 -7.92
N ASP A 257 6.18 4.84 -6.97
CA ASP A 257 5.95 5.10 -5.55
C ASP A 257 6.90 4.30 -4.66
N LEU A 258 7.35 4.94 -3.58
CA LEU A 258 8.17 4.38 -2.51
C LEU A 258 7.84 5.12 -1.22
N ASP A 259 7.07 4.49 -0.34
CA ASP A 259 6.61 5.17 0.87
C ASP A 259 6.40 4.23 2.06
N VAL A 260 6.44 4.81 3.26
CA VAL A 260 6.06 4.22 4.52
C VAL A 260 4.61 4.57 4.82
N THR A 261 3.74 3.56 4.78
CA THR A 261 2.32 3.70 5.12
C THR A 261 2.13 4.23 6.54
N SER A 262 1.00 4.90 6.80
CA SER A 262 0.60 5.41 8.12
C SER A 262 0.52 4.36 9.24
N LYS A 263 0.45 3.07 8.88
CA LYS A 263 0.49 1.94 9.83
C LYS A 263 1.92 1.42 10.09
N GLY A 264 2.93 2.08 9.55
CA GLY A 264 4.34 1.70 9.68
C GLY A 264 4.83 0.64 8.68
N GLY A 265 3.97 0.11 7.81
CA GLY A 265 4.39 -0.81 6.74
C GLY A 265 4.95 -0.05 5.52
N MET A 266 5.54 -0.76 4.58
CA MET A 266 6.15 -0.17 3.37
C MET A 266 5.34 -0.51 2.12
N THR A 267 5.23 0.41 1.18
CA THR A 267 4.62 0.18 -0.13
C THR A 267 5.53 0.60 -1.28
N LEU A 268 5.53 -0.20 -2.34
CA LEU A 268 6.21 0.05 -3.60
C LEU A 268 5.20 -0.02 -4.74
N LEU A 269 5.29 0.89 -5.70
CA LEU A 269 4.50 0.87 -6.92
C LEU A 269 5.40 0.80 -8.16
N LEU A 270 5.23 -0.28 -8.92
CA LEU A 270 5.98 -0.57 -10.14
C LEU A 270 5.00 -0.72 -11.30
N GLY A 271 4.84 0.32 -12.10
CA GLY A 271 3.77 0.43 -13.09
C GLY A 271 2.42 0.31 -12.39
N ASN A 272 1.66 -0.75 -12.71
CA ASN A 272 0.38 -1.04 -12.07
C ASN A 272 0.48 -2.04 -10.90
N GLN A 273 1.68 -2.53 -10.59
CA GLN A 273 1.89 -3.53 -9.53
C GLN A 273 2.25 -2.85 -8.21
N ARG A 274 1.36 -2.99 -7.21
CA ARG A 274 1.60 -2.54 -5.84
C ARG A 274 2.13 -3.70 -4.99
N ILE A 275 3.25 -3.50 -4.32
CA ILE A 275 3.83 -4.44 -3.37
C ILE A 275 3.73 -3.80 -1.98
N SER A 276 2.92 -4.39 -1.10
CA SER A 276 2.79 -3.96 0.29
C SER A 276 3.57 -4.90 1.20
N CYS A 277 4.34 -4.37 2.14
CA CYS A 277 5.20 -5.12 3.05
C CYS A 277 4.77 -4.96 4.52
N GLU A 278 4.89 -6.05 5.28
CA GLU A 278 4.76 -6.08 6.75
C GLU A 278 6.13 -5.84 7.35
N LEU A 279 6.50 -4.58 7.41
CA LEU A 279 7.66 -4.13 8.16
C LEU A 279 7.18 -3.24 9.31
N PHE A 280 7.96 -3.18 10.39
CA PHE A 280 7.75 -2.19 11.44
C PHE A 280 8.10 -0.80 10.91
N ALA A 281 7.57 0.25 11.56
CA ALA A 281 7.78 1.63 11.10
C ALA A 281 9.27 2.00 10.96
N ALA A 282 10.11 1.55 11.89
CA ALA A 282 11.55 1.79 11.85
C ALA A 282 12.22 1.07 10.66
N ASP A 283 11.90 -0.22 10.46
CA ASP A 283 12.38 -1.01 9.32
C ASP A 283 11.96 -0.37 7.99
N SER A 284 10.68 -0.02 7.85
CA SER A 284 10.15 0.58 6.63
C SER A 284 10.87 1.88 6.27
N ARG A 285 11.11 2.75 7.26
CA ARG A 285 11.84 4.01 7.06
C ARG A 285 13.29 3.77 6.65
N TRP A 286 13.96 2.84 7.32
CA TRP A 286 15.34 2.45 6.98
C TRP A 286 15.43 1.92 5.55
N VAL A 287 14.60 0.94 5.18
CA VAL A 287 14.58 0.36 3.83
C VAL A 287 14.28 1.42 2.77
N VAL A 288 13.28 2.28 2.98
CA VAL A 288 12.94 3.37 2.05
C VAL A 288 14.14 4.32 1.89
N SER A 289 14.80 4.69 2.98
CA SER A 289 15.97 5.57 2.92
C SER A 289 17.16 4.95 2.18
N GLU A 290 17.43 3.65 2.36
CA GLU A 290 18.52 2.97 1.65
C GLU A 290 18.22 2.78 0.16
N ILE A 291 16.97 2.49 -0.21
CA ILE A 291 16.55 2.44 -1.62
C ILE A 291 16.73 3.80 -2.27
N ALA A 292 16.25 4.87 -1.63
CA ALA A 292 16.39 6.23 -2.15
C ALA A 292 17.87 6.62 -2.34
N ARG A 293 18.70 6.30 -1.35
CA ARG A 293 20.14 6.59 -1.38
C ARG A 293 20.88 5.90 -2.53
N ILE A 294 20.52 4.66 -2.86
CA ILE A 294 21.14 3.95 -3.99
C ILE A 294 20.66 4.51 -5.32
N ILE A 295 19.38 4.86 -5.41
CA ILE A 295 18.82 5.50 -6.62
C ILE A 295 19.49 6.87 -6.88
N SER A 296 19.85 7.60 -5.83
CA SER A 296 20.60 8.87 -5.93
C SER A 296 22.11 8.70 -6.16
N GLY A 297 22.63 7.46 -6.18
CA GLY A 297 24.02 7.15 -6.51
C GLY A 297 24.96 6.93 -5.31
N GLY A 298 24.42 6.75 -4.10
CA GLY A 298 25.18 6.34 -2.92
C GLY A 298 25.50 4.83 -2.87
N ILE A 299 26.57 4.44 -2.17
CA ILE A 299 27.05 3.06 -2.01
C ILE A 299 26.54 2.45 -0.70
N LEU A 300 26.01 1.23 -0.64
CA LEU A 300 25.65 0.58 0.64
C LEU A 300 26.79 0.68 1.68
N GLU A 301 26.47 1.17 2.88
CA GLU A 301 27.41 1.04 3.98
C GLU A 301 27.46 -0.44 4.37
N GLU A 302 28.63 -1.03 4.15
CA GLU A 302 29.01 -2.27 4.82
C GLU A 302 29.28 -1.93 6.30
N GLU A 303 28.49 -2.52 7.18
CA GLU A 303 28.96 -2.87 8.53
C GLU A 303 29.33 -4.35 8.54
#